data_AF-A0A8K0KMU1-F1
#
_entry.id   AF-A0A8K0KMU1-F1
#
_cell.length_a   1.000
_cell.length_b   1.000
_cell.length_c   1.000
_cell.angle_alpha   90.00
_cell.angle_beta   90.00
_cell.angle_gamma   90.00
#
_symmetry.space_group_name_H-M   'P 1'
#
loop_
_entity.id
_entity.type
_entity.pdbx_description
1 polymer ?
#
loop_
_entity_poly.entity_id
_entity_poly.type
_entity_poly.pdbx_seq_one_letter_code
_entity_poly.pdbx_strand_id
1 'polypeptide(L)'
;MLESGCRLEHPAAAKFRQHVMDGDWAKADIDLNELKPLLEGSPHSLVEMKFLLLEQKYLEYLEDSRALDALHVLRYELTPLKHNTMRVHELSRYP
;
A
#
# COMPACT_ATOMS: atom_id res chain seq x y z
N MET A 1 12.67 -30.51 -21.16
CA MET A 1 12.43 -29.05 -21.26
C MET A 1 12.87 -28.45 -19.95
N LEU A 2 13.92 -27.61 -19.95
CA LEU A 2 14.33 -26.84 -18.77
C LEU A 2 13.35 -25.67 -18.66
N GLU A 3 12.33 -25.81 -17.83
CA GLU A 3 11.52 -24.67 -17.41
C GLU A 3 12.44 -23.77 -16.58
N SER A 4 12.79 -22.61 -17.15
CA SER A 4 13.71 -21.64 -16.55
C SER A 4 13.40 -21.45 -15.08
N GLY A 5 14.35 -21.80 -14.20
CA GLY A 5 14.28 -21.63 -12.74
C GLY A 5 14.24 -20.15 -12.29
N CYS A 6 13.80 -19.24 -13.14
CA CYS A 6 13.39 -17.91 -12.76
C CYS A 6 12.04 -18.04 -12.08
N ARG A 7 12.00 -18.02 -10.74
CA ARG A 7 10.74 -17.69 -10.05
C ARG A 7 10.31 -16.32 -10.56
N LEU A 8 9.25 -16.30 -11.38
CA LEU A 8 8.64 -15.08 -11.94
C LEU A 8 8.24 -14.09 -10.83
N GLU A 9 8.02 -14.59 -9.61
CA GLU A 9 7.69 -13.77 -8.45
C GLU A 9 8.16 -14.41 -7.14
N HIS A 10 8.63 -13.59 -6.20
CA HIS A 10 8.95 -14.05 -4.85
C HIS A 10 7.65 -14.41 -4.11
N PRO A 11 7.56 -15.53 -3.35
CA PRO A 11 6.33 -15.94 -2.69
C PRO A 11 5.74 -14.87 -1.75
N ALA A 12 6.59 -14.07 -1.10
CA ALA A 12 6.14 -12.93 -0.30
C ALA A 12 5.44 -11.84 -1.15
N ALA A 13 5.90 -11.61 -2.38
CA ALA A 13 5.27 -10.65 -3.29
C ALA A 13 3.92 -11.17 -3.81
N ALA A 14 3.82 -12.49 -4.05
CA ALA A 14 2.55 -13.13 -4.40
C ALA A 14 1.51 -13.01 -3.28
N LYS A 15 1.92 -13.24 -2.02
CA LYS A 15 1.09 -13.10 -0.82
C LYS A 15 0.64 -11.64 -0.63
N PHE A 16 1.57 -10.69 -0.73
CA PHE A 16 1.29 -9.26 -0.69
C PHE A 16 0.23 -8.87 -1.73
N ARG A 17 0.43 -9.26 -2.99
CA ARG A 17 -0.56 -8.99 -4.06
C ARG A 17 -1.92 -9.57 -3.71
N GLN A 18 -1.98 -10.81 -3.23
CA GLN A 18 -3.25 -11.44 -2.89
C GLN A 18 -4.03 -10.67 -1.83
N HIS A 19 -3.36 -10.24 -0.74
CA HIS A 19 -4.03 -9.46 0.31
C HIS A 19 -4.39 -8.05 -0.14
N VAL A 20 -3.60 -7.42 -1.02
CA VAL A 20 -3.99 -6.14 -1.64
C VAL A 20 -5.27 -6.30 -2.48
N MET A 21 -5.37 -7.37 -3.28
CA MET A 21 -6.53 -7.63 -4.12
C MET A 21 -7.79 -8.02 -3.33
N ASP A 22 -7.63 -8.52 -2.10
CA ASP A 22 -8.73 -8.89 -1.21
C ASP A 22 -9.22 -7.70 -0.34
N GLY A 23 -8.54 -6.55 -0.41
CA GLY A 23 -8.80 -5.40 0.49
C GLY A 23 -8.35 -5.65 1.93
N ASP A 24 -7.50 -6.66 2.15
CA ASP A 24 -7.03 -7.14 3.45
C ASP A 24 -5.84 -6.27 3.94
N TRP A 25 -6.09 -4.96 4.10
CA TRP A 25 -5.07 -3.93 4.29
C TRP A 25 -4.11 -4.18 5.46
N ALA A 26 -4.60 -4.77 6.55
CA ALA A 26 -3.77 -5.13 7.70
C ALA A 26 -2.74 -6.22 7.36
N LYS A 27 -3.14 -7.23 6.57
CA LYS A 27 -2.24 -8.31 6.14
C LYS A 27 -1.28 -7.83 5.05
N ALA A 28 -1.77 -7.00 4.13
CA ALA A 28 -0.94 -6.39 3.11
C ALA A 28 0.17 -5.53 3.72
N ASP A 29 -0.09 -4.82 4.82
CA ASP A 29 0.96 -4.08 5.53
C ASP A 29 2.02 -5.00 6.17
N ILE A 30 1.59 -6.11 6.77
CA ILE A 30 2.52 -7.11 7.34
C ILE A 30 3.41 -7.66 6.23
N ASP A 31 2.82 -8.04 5.10
CA ASP A 31 3.57 -8.58 3.95
C ASP A 31 4.53 -7.55 3.35
N LEU A 32 4.14 -6.26 3.30
CA LEU A 32 5.04 -5.19 2.86
C LEU A 32 6.26 -5.07 3.78
N ASN A 33 6.09 -5.28 5.08
CA ASN A 33 7.20 -5.34 6.03
C ASN A 33 8.09 -6.57 5.78
N GLU A 34 7.52 -7.72 5.40
CA GLU A 34 8.31 -8.91 5.00
C GLU A 34 9.08 -8.68 3.69
N LEU A 35 8.60 -7.79 2.82
CA LEU A 35 9.27 -7.42 1.57
C LEU A 35 10.40 -6.40 1.76
N LYS A 36 10.45 -5.68 2.89
CA LYS A 36 11.52 -4.71 3.19
C LYS A 36 12.95 -5.18 2.88
N PRO A 37 13.41 -6.36 3.34
CA PRO A 37 14.76 -6.83 3.03
C PRO A 37 15.04 -6.99 1.53
N LEU A 38 14.01 -7.30 0.75
CA LEU A 38 14.13 -7.42 -0.72
C LEU A 38 14.19 -6.04 -1.40
N LEU A 39 13.77 -4.99 -0.71
CA LEU A 39 13.71 -3.61 -1.20
C LEU A 39 14.84 -2.72 -0.63
N GLU A 40 15.81 -3.29 0.08
CA GLU A 40 16.90 -2.53 0.74
C GLU A 40 17.71 -1.65 -0.22
N GLY A 41 17.75 -1.98 -1.52
CA GLY A 41 18.38 -1.16 -2.56
C GLY A 41 17.55 0.04 -3.02
N SER A 42 16.33 0.23 -2.52
CA SER A 42 15.40 1.28 -2.98
C SER A 42 14.44 1.70 -1.85
N PRO A 43 14.91 2.51 -0.88
CA PRO A 43 14.08 2.96 0.25
C PRO A 43 12.85 3.76 -0.19
N HIS A 44 12.92 4.42 -1.35
CA HIS A 44 11.78 5.11 -1.95
C HIS A 44 10.65 4.17 -2.36
N SER A 45 10.96 2.97 -2.85
CA SER A 45 9.95 2.00 -3.30
C SER A 45 9.07 1.52 -2.16
N LEU A 46 9.65 1.31 -0.97
CA LEU A 46 8.87 0.91 0.20
C LEU A 46 7.85 1.99 0.60
N VAL A 47 8.30 3.25 0.65
CA VAL A 47 7.43 4.39 1.02
C VAL A 47 6.35 4.59 -0.04
N GLU A 48 6.68 4.46 -1.32
CA GLU A 48 5.74 4.54 -2.43
C GLU A 48 4.69 3.42 -2.38
N MET A 49 5.11 2.17 -2.16
CA MET A 49 4.19 1.03 -2.02
C MET A 49 3.26 1.19 -0.82
N LYS A 50 3.80 1.64 0.33
CA LYS A 50 3.00 1.96 1.53
C LYS A 50 1.98 3.07 1.23
N PHE A 51 2.41 4.12 0.52
CA PHE A 51 1.54 5.22 0.13
C PHE A 51 0.37 4.76 -0.74
N LEU A 52 0.65 3.98 -1.78
CA LEU A 52 -0.37 3.46 -2.70
C LEU A 52 -1.40 2.58 -1.98
N LEU A 53 -0.93 1.73 -1.07
CA LEU A 53 -1.80 0.85 -0.28
C LEU A 53 -2.75 1.67 0.61
N LEU A 54 -2.23 2.69 1.29
CA LEU A 54 -3.05 3.58 2.12
C LEU A 54 -3.97 4.50 1.29
N GLU A 55 -3.55 4.91 0.10
CA GLU A 55 -4.42 5.64 -0.83
C GLU A 55 -5.62 4.79 -1.24
N GLN A 56 -5.41 3.52 -1.62
CA GLN A 56 -6.52 2.63 -1.98
C GLN A 56 -7.44 2.37 -0.77
N LYS A 57 -6.88 2.08 0.41
CA LYS A 57 -7.64 1.95 1.66
C LYS A 57 -8.50 3.19 1.96
N TYR A 58 -7.95 4.39 1.74
CA TYR A 58 -8.67 5.65 1.90
C TYR A 58 -9.86 5.75 0.93
N LEU A 59 -9.63 5.46 -0.35
CA LEU A 59 -10.66 5.54 -1.38
C LEU A 59 -11.79 4.53 -1.13
N GLU A 60 -11.46 3.30 -0.74
CA GLU A 60 -12.46 2.29 -0.38
C GLU A 60 -13.35 2.74 0.78
N TYR A 61 -12.77 3.38 1.81
CA TYR A 61 -13.58 3.94 2.90
C TYR A 61 -14.48 5.10 2.45
N LEU A 62 -14.06 5.91 1.47
CA LEU A 62 -14.96 6.91 0.89
C LEU A 62 -16.10 6.25 0.11
N GLU A 63 -15.79 5.23 -0.70
CA GLU A 63 -16.78 4.50 -1.49
C GLU A 63 -17.82 3.81 -0.59
N ASP A 64 -17.40 3.27 0.56
CA ASP A 64 -18.29 2.68 1.57
C ASP A 64 -18.99 3.72 2.47
N SER A 65 -18.87 5.02 2.17
CA SER A 65 -19.43 6.14 2.96
C SER A 65 -18.92 6.21 4.41
N ARG A 66 -17.74 5.66 4.68
CA ARG A 66 -17.05 5.65 5.98
C ARG A 66 -16.07 6.82 6.12
N ALA A 67 -16.61 8.04 6.11
CA ALA A 67 -15.80 9.27 6.11
C ALA A 67 -14.85 9.41 7.32
N LEU A 68 -15.24 8.95 8.51
CA LEU A 68 -14.38 9.03 9.70
C LEU A 68 -13.16 8.13 9.59
N ASP A 69 -13.33 6.91 9.07
CA ASP A 69 -12.23 5.98 8.82
C ASP A 69 -11.30 6.51 7.73
N ALA A 70 -11.86 7.05 6.63
CA ALA A 70 -11.09 7.70 5.57
C ALA A 70 -10.25 8.87 6.11
N LEU A 71 -10.86 9.76 6.91
CA LEU A 71 -10.13 10.86 7.55
C LEU A 71 -9.03 10.37 8.49
N HIS A 72 -9.24 9.24 9.17
CA HIS A 72 -8.21 8.63 10.01
C HIS A 72 -7.01 8.20 9.16
N VAL A 73 -7.23 7.48 8.06
CA VAL A 73 -6.16 7.05 7.13
C VAL A 73 -5.40 8.27 6.61
N LEU A 74 -6.11 9.31 6.16
CA LEU A 74 -5.50 10.51 5.62
C LEU A 74 -4.60 11.23 6.63
N ARG A 75 -5.08 11.43 7.87
CA ARG A 75 -4.38 12.21 8.90
C ARG A 75 -3.26 11.43 9.60
N TYR A 76 -3.51 10.17 9.93
CA TYR A 76 -2.63 9.39 10.80
C TYR A 76 -1.78 8.37 10.06
N GLU A 77 -2.10 8.05 8.81
CA GLU A 77 -1.35 7.06 8.03
C GLU A 77 -0.67 7.70 6.81
N LEU A 78 -1.39 8.43 5.95
CA LEU A 78 -0.84 9.05 4.73
C LEU A 78 0.01 10.29 5.01
N THR A 79 -0.52 11.28 5.73
CA THR A 79 0.19 12.54 6.05
C THR A 79 1.58 12.32 6.69
N PRO A 80 1.75 11.41 7.69
CA PRO A 80 3.06 11.20 8.30
C PRO A 80 4.09 10.54 7.38
N LEU A 81 3.70 9.93 6.26
CA LEU A 81 4.66 9.40 5.28
C LEU A 81 5.50 10.51 4.63
N LYS A 82 5.01 11.77 4.62
CA LYS A 82 5.65 12.92 3.95
C LYS A 82 6.03 12.62 2.50
N HIS A 83 5.29 11.72 1.86
CA HIS A 83 5.47 11.29 0.48
C HIS A 83 4.29 11.77 -0.36
N ASN A 84 4.57 12.14 -1.62
CA ASN A 84 3.57 12.63 -2.58
C ASN A 84 2.56 13.61 -1.95
N THR A 85 3.06 14.67 -1.32
CA THR A 85 2.24 15.63 -0.57
C THR A 85 1.19 16.32 -1.43
N MET A 86 1.49 16.53 -2.72
CA MET A 86 0.53 17.03 -3.70
C MET A 86 -0.70 16.12 -3.78
N ARG A 87 -0.50 14.81 -3.87
CA ARG A 87 -1.59 13.83 -3.88
C ARG A 87 -2.36 13.81 -2.56
N VAL A 88 -1.68 13.89 -1.41
CA VAL A 88 -2.36 14.01 -0.09
C VAL A 88 -3.28 15.25 -0.04
N HIS A 89 -2.84 16.38 -0.62
CA HIS A 89 -3.68 17.57 -0.72
C HIS A 89 -4.89 17.38 -1.63
N GLU A 90 -4.76 16.64 -2.73
CA GLU A 90 -5.89 16.28 -3.60
C GLU A 90 -6.87 15.37 -2.86
N LEU A 91 -6.38 14.33 -2.17
CA LEU A 91 -7.18 13.43 -1.35
C LEU A 91 -7.94 14.19 -0.24
N SER A 92 -7.37 15.27 0.28
CA SER A 92 -8.04 16.10 1.30
C SER A 92 -9.25 16.89 0.77
N ARG A 93 -9.49 16.92 -0.55
CA ARG A 93 -10.60 17.67 -1.18
C ARG A 93 -11.83 16.82 -1.45
N TYR A 94 -11.76 15.50 -1.27
CA TYR A 94 -12.92 14.65 -1.45
C TYR A 94 -13.99 14.99 -0.39
N PRO A 95 -15.28 14.96 -0.78
CA PRO A 95 -16.40 15.38 0.05
C PRO A 95 -16.64 14.47 1.26
#